data_AF-A0A847YVK6-F1
#
_entry.id   AF-A0A847YVK6-F1
#
_cell.length_a   1.000
_cell.length_b   1.000
_cell.length_c   1.000
_cell.angle_alpha   90.00
_cell.angle_beta   90.00
_cell.angle_gamma   90.00
#
_symmetry.space_group_name_H-M   'P 1'
#
loop_
_entity.id
_entity.type
_entity.pdbx_description
1 polymer ?
#
loop_
_entity_poly.entity_id
_entity_poly.type
_entity_poly.pdbx_seq_one_letter_code
_entity_poly.pdbx_strand_id
1 'polypeptide(L)'
;MESLDRRLLVDVVDASTLAVTGEGPLYNVLALEVTEEIDRAGVISVTVPATDTRALALASVEALVRLRAADGFTAYGRLQQIASTGGTSRAERTLTGQDLLGELLFPSTGPTAEYDNCAVTSII
;
A
#
# COMPACT_ATOMS: atom_id res chain seq x y z
N MET A 1 8.65 29.35 -2.44
CA MET A 1 7.83 28.30 -3.06
C MET A 1 8.66 27.02 -2.93
N GLU A 2 8.47 26.28 -1.84
CA GLU A 2 9.21 25.01 -1.65
C GLU A 2 8.81 24.06 -2.76
N SER A 3 9.81 23.57 -3.51
CA SER A 3 9.58 22.58 -4.55
C SER A 3 8.95 21.34 -3.93
N LEU A 4 7.84 20.90 -4.53
CA LEU A 4 7.17 19.63 -4.24
C LEU A 4 8.05 18.40 -4.53
N ASP A 5 9.24 18.58 -5.13
CA ASP A 5 10.16 17.53 -5.62
C ASP A 5 10.81 16.64 -4.53
N ARG A 6 10.38 16.71 -3.27
CA ARG A 6 10.87 15.82 -2.20
C ARG A 6 9.78 15.08 -1.45
N ARG A 7 8.52 15.16 -1.90
CA ARG A 7 7.41 14.56 -1.16
C ARG A 7 7.20 13.11 -1.55
N LEU A 8 7.19 12.25 -0.55
CA LEU A 8 6.61 10.91 -0.64
C LEU A 8 5.10 11.09 -0.80
N LEU A 9 4.53 10.53 -1.86
CA LEU A 9 3.12 10.61 -2.17
C LEU A 9 2.49 9.23 -2.04
N VAL A 10 1.29 9.19 -1.46
CA VAL A 10 0.48 7.99 -1.36
C VAL A 10 -0.82 8.24 -2.10
N ASP A 11 -0.99 7.59 -3.24
CA ASP A 11 -2.28 7.56 -3.93
C ASP A 11 -3.06 6.34 -3.44
N VAL A 12 -4.35 6.53 -3.18
CA VAL A 12 -5.27 5.38 -3.12
C VAL A 12 -5.73 5.12 -4.55
N VAL A 13 -5.74 3.86 -4.96
CA VAL A 13 -6.04 3.47 -6.35
C VAL A 13 -7.15 2.43 -6.38
N ASP A 14 -7.93 2.46 -7.45
CA ASP A 14 -8.94 1.45 -7.72
C ASP A 14 -8.26 0.15 -8.14
N ALA A 15 -8.62 -0.97 -7.52
CA ALA A 15 -7.94 -2.24 -7.76
C ALA A 15 -8.15 -2.81 -9.17
N SER A 16 -9.22 -2.41 -9.86
CA SER A 16 -9.54 -2.94 -11.21
C SER A 16 -8.90 -2.12 -12.33
N THR A 17 -8.80 -0.80 -12.13
CA THR A 17 -8.36 0.15 -13.16
C THR A 17 -7.00 0.78 -12.87
N LEU A 18 -6.47 0.63 -11.65
CA LEU A 18 -5.28 1.31 -11.13
C LEU A 18 -5.37 2.84 -11.20
N ALA A 19 -6.57 3.39 -11.44
CA ALA A 19 -6.81 4.82 -11.45
C ALA A 19 -6.79 5.36 -10.02
N VAL A 20 -6.27 6.58 -9.83
CA VAL A 20 -6.28 7.24 -8.52
C VAL A 20 -7.72 7.51 -8.11
N THR A 21 -8.09 7.09 -6.90
CA THR A 21 -9.41 7.32 -6.33
C THR A 21 -9.42 8.62 -5.51
N GLY A 22 -10.56 9.31 -5.54
CA GLY A 22 -10.75 10.58 -4.81
C GLY A 22 -9.99 11.76 -5.42
N GLU A 23 -9.72 12.77 -4.59
CA GLU A 23 -9.19 14.08 -5.01
C GLU A 23 -7.65 14.09 -5.18
N GLY A 24 -7.00 12.94 -5.44
CA GLY A 24 -5.54 12.83 -5.61
C GLY A 24 -4.75 12.26 -4.42
N PRO A 25 -3.43 12.48 -4.35
CA PRO A 25 -2.57 11.86 -3.34
C PRO A 25 -2.82 12.40 -1.92
N LEU A 26 -2.46 11.59 -0.93
CA LEU A 26 -2.28 12.00 0.45
C LEU A 26 -0.96 12.76 0.57
N TYR A 27 -1.04 14.02 1.02
CA TYR A 27 0.12 14.91 1.15
C TYR A 27 0.64 15.03 2.59
N ASN A 28 -0.17 14.66 3.59
CA ASN A 28 0.18 14.76 5.01
C ASN A 28 0.70 13.42 5.55
N VAL A 29 1.61 12.78 4.83
CA VAL A 29 2.24 11.53 5.27
C VAL A 29 3.39 11.89 6.20
N LEU A 30 3.32 11.41 7.45
CA LEU A 30 4.35 11.64 8.48
C LEU A 30 5.54 10.72 8.28
N ALA A 31 5.26 9.45 7.95
CA ALA A 31 6.27 8.45 7.66
C ALA A 31 5.74 7.47 6.62
N LEU A 32 6.67 6.98 5.79
CA LEU A 32 6.42 5.89 4.85
C LEU A 32 7.57 4.90 4.95
N GLU A 33 7.24 3.63 5.09
CA GLU A 33 8.20 2.54 5.10
C GLU A 33 7.76 1.48 4.08
N VAL A 34 8.72 1.04 3.27
CA VAL A 34 8.54 -0.03 2.30
C VAL A 34 9.68 -1.00 2.51
N THR A 35 9.34 -2.23 2.84
CA THR A 35 10.31 -3.32 2.96
C THR A 35 10.14 -4.23 1.78
N GLU A 36 11.21 -4.42 1.02
CA GLU A 36 11.28 -5.41 -0.06
C GLU A 36 12.00 -6.65 0.46
N GLU A 37 11.43 -7.83 0.21
CA GLU A 37 12.04 -9.10 0.56
C GLU A 37 12.09 -10.01 -0.67
N ILE A 38 13.14 -10.83 -0.79
CA ILE A 38 13.36 -11.69 -1.96
C ILE A 38 12.44 -12.93 -1.92
N ASP A 39 12.26 -13.49 -0.73
CA ASP A 39 11.61 -14.81 -0.54
C ASP A 39 10.22 -14.71 0.11
N ARG A 40 9.70 -13.50 0.35
CA ARG A 40 8.38 -13.28 0.92
C ARG A 40 7.81 -11.94 0.50
N ALA A 41 6.51 -11.76 0.76
CA ALA A 41 5.83 -10.50 0.55
C ALA A 41 6.48 -9.37 1.37
N GLY A 42 6.77 -8.27 0.70
CA GLY A 42 7.17 -7.03 1.33
C GLY A 42 6.06 -6.42 2.19
N VAL A 43 6.44 -5.43 3.00
CA VAL A 43 5.52 -4.71 3.88
C VAL A 43 5.51 -3.24 3.51
N ILE A 44 4.31 -2.68 3.45
CA ILE A 44 4.08 -1.25 3.28
C ILE A 44 3.46 -0.71 4.57
N SER A 45 4.03 0.37 5.08
CA SER A 45 3.54 1.09 6.25
C SER A 45 3.44 2.58 5.95
N VAL A 46 2.27 3.16 6.18
CA VAL A 46 1.99 4.59 5.99
C VAL A 46 1.51 5.17 7.31
N THR A 47 2.23 6.15 7.86
CA THR A 47 1.81 6.87 9.05
C THR A 47 1.28 8.24 8.70
N VAL A 48 0.07 8.56 9.19
CA VAL A 48 -0.64 9.82 8.97
C VAL A 48 -1.12 10.41 10.30
N PRO A 49 -1.37 11.72 10.39
CA PRO A 49 -2.01 12.31 11.56
C PRO A 49 -3.42 11.72 11.75
N ALA A 50 -3.81 11.40 12.98
CA ALA A 50 -5.15 10.87 13.25
C ALA A 50 -6.27 11.90 12.98
N THR A 51 -5.92 13.18 12.85
CA THR A 51 -6.83 14.26 12.46
C THR A 51 -7.09 14.32 10.96
N ASP A 52 -6.32 13.59 10.13
CA ASP A 52 -6.49 13.59 8.68
C ASP A 52 -7.67 12.69 8.27
N THR A 53 -8.86 13.26 8.24
CA THR A 53 -10.11 12.56 7.91
C THR A 53 -10.11 11.98 6.49
N ARG A 54 -9.34 12.56 5.56
CA ARG A 54 -9.23 12.08 4.18
C ARG A 54 -8.41 10.80 4.12
N ALA A 55 -7.27 10.77 4.81
CA ALA A 55 -6.49 9.55 4.96
C ALA A 55 -7.34 8.45 5.60
N LEU A 56 -8.17 8.77 6.59
CA LEU A 56 -9.07 7.79 7.22
C LEU A 56 -10.18 7.27 6.30
N ALA A 57 -10.74 8.14 5.45
CA ALA A 57 -11.81 7.76 4.54
C ALA A 57 -11.30 6.93 3.35
N LEU A 58 -10.10 7.25 2.85
CA LEU A 58 -9.52 6.60 1.67
C LEU A 58 -8.69 5.36 2.03
N ALA A 59 -8.03 5.36 3.19
CA ALA A 59 -7.24 4.23 3.68
C ALA A 59 -8.10 3.30 4.56
N SER A 60 -9.26 2.90 4.05
CA SER A 60 -10.02 1.82 4.66
C SER A 60 -9.19 0.53 4.64
N VAL A 61 -9.49 -0.38 5.58
CA VAL A 61 -8.98 -1.76 5.50
C VAL A 61 -9.34 -2.32 4.11
N GLU A 62 -8.37 -2.98 3.47
CA GLU A 62 -8.35 -3.51 2.11
C GLU A 62 -8.16 -2.52 0.94
N ALA A 63 -7.89 -1.24 1.21
CA ALA A 63 -7.59 -0.27 0.14
C ALA A 63 -6.26 -0.59 -0.57
N LEU A 64 -6.27 -0.60 -1.90
CA LEU A 64 -5.06 -0.67 -2.71
C LEU A 64 -4.42 0.71 -2.79
N VAL A 65 -3.13 0.79 -2.50
CA VAL A 65 -2.36 2.04 -2.51
C VAL A 65 -1.18 1.94 -3.48
N ARG A 66 -0.87 3.09 -4.08
CA ARG A 66 0.34 3.32 -4.85
C ARG A 66 1.20 4.35 -4.14
N LEU A 67 2.40 3.94 -3.78
CA LEU A 67 3.43 4.76 -3.20
C LEU A 67 4.31 5.32 -4.33
N ARG A 68 4.60 6.62 -4.27
CA ARG A 68 5.53 7.27 -5.20
C ARG A 68 6.54 8.09 -4.43
N ALA A 69 7.81 7.80 -4.64
CA ALA A 69 8.89 8.64 -4.17
C ALA A 69 9.38 9.57 -5.28
N ALA A 70 10.07 10.63 -4.88
CA ALA A 70 10.51 11.69 -5.79
C ALA A 70 11.59 11.22 -6.79
N ASP A 71 12.31 10.15 -6.49
CA ASP A 71 13.29 9.52 -7.38
C ASP A 71 12.66 8.63 -8.45
N GLY A 72 11.33 8.54 -8.49
CA GLY A 72 10.58 7.71 -9.42
C GLY A 72 10.29 6.30 -8.91
N PHE A 73 10.74 5.94 -7.71
CA PHE A 73 10.36 4.67 -7.09
C PHE A 73 8.84 4.60 -6.92
N THR A 74 8.26 3.50 -7.37
CA THR A 74 6.82 3.23 -7.27
C THR A 74 6.60 1.85 -6.70
N ALA A 75 5.82 1.76 -5.62
CA ALA A 75 5.43 0.50 -5.02
C ALA A 75 3.91 0.42 -4.86
N TYR A 76 3.37 -0.80 -4.88
CA TYR A 76 1.95 -1.07 -4.71
C TYR A 76 1.75 -2.05 -3.56
N GLY A 77 0.68 -1.84 -2.81
CA GLY A 77 0.27 -2.79 -1.79
C GLY A 77 -1.12 -2.53 -1.29
N ARG A 78 -1.63 -3.49 -0.51
CA ARG A 78 -2.96 -3.43 0.06
C ARG A 78 -2.88 -3.21 1.55
N LEU A 79 -3.49 -2.12 2.02
CA LEU A 79 -3.57 -1.82 3.44
C LEU A 79 -4.53 -2.80 4.11
N GLN A 80 -4.11 -3.46 5.19
CA GLN A 80 -4.87 -4.52 5.86
C GLN A 80 -5.14 -4.21 7.32
N GLN A 81 -4.29 -3.41 7.96
CA GLN A 81 -4.37 -3.11 9.37
C GLN A 81 -4.25 -1.61 9.63
N ILE A 82 -4.97 -1.16 10.66
CA ILE A 82 -4.91 0.22 11.13
C ILE A 82 -4.58 0.18 12.62
N ALA A 83 -3.39 0.65 12.97
CA ALA A 83 -2.98 0.88 14.34
C ALA A 83 -3.10 2.38 14.65
N SER A 84 -3.58 2.72 15.84
CA SER A 84 -3.55 4.11 16.34
C SER A 84 -2.53 4.20 17.46
N THR A 85 -1.62 5.16 17.37
CA THR A 85 -0.57 5.40 18.36
C THR A 85 -0.61 6.86 18.80
N GLY A 86 -0.39 7.12 20.09
CA GLY A 86 -0.27 8.47 20.62
C GLY A 86 -1.34 8.89 21.63
N GLY A 87 -1.00 9.90 22.44
CA GLY A 87 -1.90 10.53 23.41
C GLY A 87 -2.69 11.69 22.81
N THR A 88 -3.49 12.37 23.65
CA THR A 88 -4.47 13.41 23.25
C THR A 88 -3.93 14.59 22.43
N SER A 89 -2.61 14.82 22.35
CA SER A 89 -2.01 15.95 21.63
C SER A 89 -1.30 15.58 20.32
N ARG A 90 -0.99 14.30 20.07
CA ARG A 90 -0.32 13.81 18.86
C ARG A 90 -0.79 12.39 18.56
N ALA A 91 -2.07 12.25 18.25
CA ALA A 91 -2.61 10.99 17.77
C ALA A 91 -2.17 10.79 16.32
N GLU A 92 -1.54 9.66 16.07
CA GLU A 92 -1.06 9.21 14.78
C GLU A 92 -1.77 7.89 14.44
N ARG A 93 -1.93 7.63 13.15
CA ARG A 93 -2.40 6.33 12.68
C ARG A 93 -1.41 5.75 11.70
N THR A 94 -1.13 4.48 11.89
CA THR A 94 -0.26 3.70 11.02
C THR A 94 -1.11 2.67 10.31
N LEU A 95 -1.08 2.74 8.99
CA LEU A 95 -1.76 1.85 8.07
C LEU A 95 -0.71 0.87 7.54
N THR A 96 -0.86 -0.41 7.83
CA THR A 96 0.09 -1.44 7.39
C THR A 96 -0.58 -2.43 6.45
N GLY A 97 0.21 -2.95 5.51
CA GLY A 97 -0.25 -3.82 4.45
C GLY A 97 0.90 -4.62 3.85
N GLN A 98 0.56 -5.62 3.05
CA GLN A 98 1.53 -6.33 2.23
C GLN A 98 1.62 -5.70 0.84
N ASP A 99 2.75 -5.89 0.18
CA ASP A 99 2.86 -5.64 -1.26
C ASP A 99 1.95 -6.57 -2.07
N LEU A 100 1.92 -6.38 -3.39
CA LEU A 100 1.09 -7.20 -4.27
C LEU A 100 1.49 -8.69 -4.29
N LEU A 101 2.74 -9.03 -3.96
CA LEU A 101 3.15 -10.43 -3.84
C LEU A 101 2.48 -11.10 -2.64
N GLY A 102 2.22 -10.35 -1.57
CA GLY A 102 1.41 -10.81 -0.45
C GLY A 102 0.01 -11.27 -0.83
N GLU A 103 -0.58 -10.71 -1.90
CA GLU A 103 -1.89 -11.17 -2.38
C GLU A 103 -1.87 -12.62 -2.85
N LEU A 104 -0.72 -13.13 -3.34
CA LEU A 104 -0.55 -14.52 -3.76
C LEU A 104 -0.59 -15.51 -2.58
N LEU A 105 -0.39 -15.03 -1.34
CA LEU A 105 -0.51 -15.85 -0.14
C LEU A 105 -1.98 -16.08 0.25
N PHE A 106 -2.90 -15.26 -0.26
CA PHE A 106 -4.32 -15.45 -0.01
C PHE A 106 -4.86 -16.49 -1.00
N PRO A 107 -5.57 -17.52 -0.50
CA PRO A 107 -6.03 -18.62 -1.34
C PRO A 107 -7.13 -18.14 -2.29
N SER A 108 -6.73 -17.70 -3.48
CA SER A 108 -7.61 -17.51 -4.65
C SER A 108 -7.44 -18.65 -5.66
N THR A 109 -6.39 -19.46 -5.53
CA THR A 109 -6.23 -20.70 -6.29
C THR A 109 -7.33 -21.67 -5.85
N GLY A 110 -8.31 -21.89 -6.71
CA GLY A 110 -9.29 -22.96 -6.53
C GLY A 110 -8.59 -24.29 -6.20
N PRO A 111 -9.26 -25.18 -5.45
CA PRO A 111 -8.65 -26.45 -5.08
C PRO A 111 -8.25 -27.19 -6.36
N THR A 112 -6.99 -27.60 -6.45
CA THR A 112 -6.36 -28.37 -7.55
C THR A 112 -6.28 -27.66 -8.91
N ALA A 113 -5.16 -26.96 -9.14
CA ALA A 113 -4.66 -26.70 -10.49
C ALA A 113 -3.64 -27.79 -10.87
N GLU A 114 -3.91 -28.53 -11.94
CA GLU A 114 -2.96 -29.49 -12.51
C GLU A 114 -2.16 -28.80 -13.62
N TYR A 115 -0.84 -28.84 -13.50
CA TYR A 115 0.08 -28.28 -14.48
C TYR A 115 0.88 -29.44 -15.10
N ASP A 116 0.49 -29.87 -16.30
CA ASP A 116 1.12 -30.99 -17.00
C ASP A 116 2.31 -30.53 -17.85
N ASN A 117 3.52 -30.96 -17.47
CA ASN A 117 4.78 -30.75 -18.20
C ASN A 117 5.05 -29.30 -18.66
N CYS A 118 4.56 -28.30 -17.92
CA CYS A 118 4.81 -26.89 -18.19
C CYS A 118 6.14 -26.44 -17.56
N ALA A 119 6.84 -25.51 -18.20
CA ALA A 119 7.93 -24.81 -17.53
C ALA A 119 7.35 -23.97 -16.38
N VAL A 120 8.10 -23.83 -15.28
CA VAL A 120 7.66 -23.02 -14.12
C VAL A 120 7.28 -21.60 -14.56
N THR A 121 8.01 -21.01 -15.50
CA THR A 121 7.71 -19.68 -16.08
C THR A 121 6.39 -19.59 -16.83
N SER A 122 5.76 -20.72 -17.18
CA SER A 122 4.48 -20.77 -17.88
C SER A 122 3.29 -20.89 -16.93
N ILE A 123 3.55 -20.99 -15.63
CA ILE A 123 2.55 -21.15 -14.56
C ILE A 123 2.29 -19.81 -13.84
N ILE A 124 3.24 -18.86 -13.94
CA ILE A 124 3.29 -17.56 -13.24
C ILE A 124 2.76 -16.43 -14.11
#